data_AF-A0A1X7TP18-F1
#
_entry.id   AF-A0A1X7TP18-F1
#
_cell.length_a   1.000
_cell.length_b   1.000
_cell.length_c   1.000
_cell.angle_alpha   90.00
_cell.angle_beta   90.00
_cell.angle_gamma   90.00
#
_symmetry.space_group_name_H-M   'P 1'
#
loop_
_entity.id
_entity.type
_entity.pdbx_description
1 polymer ?
#
loop_
_entity_poly.entity_id
_entity_poly.type
_entity_poly.pdbx_seq_one_letter_code
_entity_poly.pdbx_strand_id
1 'polypeptide(L)'
;MTLLPGIRLVNAAATSSRRSLEEEEVTAILRYYSTYCWQQLDILEGLSGSLASLYNDNDYVLLINRKKLSAVHVKTLKMSEDVLCLKYSPNDKFLALSLLDSTVKLFFADSLKFYLSLYGHKLPVLGMDISSDSSLLVTGSADKNIRIWGTDFGDCHKSIFGHTDSIMDVKFVPGTHLCFSISKDRTLKQWDCDNFELIQTLKGHQSEIWSLVVSNDGNTAVTGSHDLSIRTWGCTQEPLVLSEEKENEREMEFEKSLTEGATEPVVPGEKGKGEVELASRRTAGTIGSAERLMEGLELWREEELKMKEYNEECNITGTKLAPPPPNPILKVLGNQMPDEYVLNILKQIRSSDLEGSLLLLPFNEVIDLLKVSVIWSQKQLEVELVGRTVLFLLRVHHNQISTSKLLLPVIDSLRVHITASIDTLRDVYGYNLYSMRQLHRDIAVTSSTGNTFTDVSIDISPNLEMLCHVW
;
A
#
# COMPACT_ATOMS: atom_id res chain seq x y z
N MET A 1 -41.28 28.09 6.83
CA MET A 1 -40.53 27.46 7.92
C MET A 1 -41.54 26.88 8.90
N THR A 2 -42.15 25.77 8.53
CA THR A 2 -43.22 25.11 9.28
C THR A 2 -42.62 24.07 10.19
N LEU A 3 -42.65 24.37 11.49
CA LEU A 3 -42.25 23.50 12.59
C LEU A 3 -43.21 22.29 12.68
N LEU A 4 -42.65 21.08 12.70
CA LEU A 4 -43.39 19.86 13.04
C LEU A 4 -43.69 19.84 14.55
N PRO A 5 -44.93 19.59 14.97
CA PRO A 5 -45.30 19.43 16.38
C PRO A 5 -45.27 17.95 16.77
N GLY A 6 -44.72 17.61 17.94
CA GLY A 6 -44.83 16.23 18.41
C GLY A 6 -43.99 15.81 19.61
N ILE A 7 -43.77 16.66 20.62
CA ILE A 7 -43.22 16.19 21.90
C ILE A 7 -44.07 16.77 23.04
N ARG A 8 -44.87 15.91 23.66
CA ARG A 8 -45.59 16.23 24.91
C ARG A 8 -44.64 15.98 26.09
N LEU A 9 -44.20 17.04 26.74
CA LEU A 9 -43.48 16.99 28.02
C LEU A 9 -44.52 16.93 29.15
N VAL A 10 -44.45 15.88 29.98
CA VAL A 10 -45.12 15.87 31.28
C VAL A 10 -44.07 15.52 32.34
N ASN A 11 -43.86 16.45 33.27
CA ASN A 11 -43.06 16.23 34.48
C ASN A 11 -43.74 15.18 35.36
N ALA A 12 -42.98 14.21 35.86
CA ALA A 12 -43.38 13.41 37.01
C ALA A 12 -42.19 13.08 37.91
N ALA A 13 -42.42 13.25 39.20
CA ALA A 13 -41.49 13.12 40.30
C ALA A 13 -41.06 11.66 40.55
N ALA A 14 -39.92 11.56 41.24
CA ALA A 14 -39.21 10.35 41.63
C ALA A 14 -40.07 9.31 42.37
N THR A 15 -39.80 8.03 42.09
CA THR A 15 -39.68 6.97 43.12
C THR A 15 -38.82 5.83 42.62
N SER A 16 -37.84 5.48 43.46
CA SER A 16 -36.87 4.39 43.37
C SER A 16 -37.46 3.02 43.67
N SER A 17 -37.01 1.96 42.98
CA SER A 17 -36.46 0.75 43.64
C SER A 17 -36.06 -0.34 42.65
N ARG A 18 -34.77 -0.72 42.72
CA ARG A 18 -34.16 -2.07 42.60
C ARG A 18 -34.71 -3.06 41.56
N ARG A 19 -33.84 -3.45 40.62
CA ARG A 19 -33.41 -4.85 40.41
C ARG A 19 -32.13 -4.89 39.57
N SER A 20 -31.01 -4.97 40.29
CA SER A 20 -29.68 -5.32 39.78
C SER A 20 -29.66 -6.82 39.50
N LEU A 21 -29.53 -7.22 38.23
CA LEU A 21 -29.08 -8.53 37.71
C LEU A 21 -29.18 -8.61 36.16
N GLU A 22 -29.72 -7.61 35.48
CA GLU A 22 -29.80 -7.53 33.99
C GLU A 22 -28.73 -6.59 33.37
N GLU A 23 -27.79 -6.06 34.16
CA GLU A 23 -26.87 -4.99 33.72
C GLU A 23 -25.69 -5.45 32.85
N GLU A 24 -25.33 -6.74 32.81
CA GLU A 24 -24.17 -7.18 32.01
C GLU A 24 -24.52 -7.42 30.54
N GLU A 25 -25.70 -7.95 30.20
CA GLU A 25 -26.09 -8.20 28.80
C GLU A 25 -26.54 -6.92 28.06
N VAL A 26 -27.07 -5.93 28.80
CA VAL A 26 -27.51 -4.64 28.24
C VAL A 26 -26.32 -3.73 27.86
N THR A 27 -25.13 -3.94 28.44
CA THR A 27 -23.94 -3.13 28.13
C THR A 27 -23.31 -3.45 26.77
N ALA A 28 -23.52 -4.65 26.21
CA ALA A 28 -23.02 -5.01 24.89
C ALA A 28 -23.87 -4.39 23.76
N ILE A 29 -25.21 -4.35 23.94
CA ILE A 29 -26.13 -3.79 22.95
C ILE A 29 -26.04 -2.25 22.91
N LEU A 30 -25.78 -1.60 24.06
CA LEU A 30 -25.64 -0.14 24.12
C LEU A 30 -24.32 0.40 23.52
N ARG A 31 -23.27 -0.42 23.37
CA ARG A 31 -22.04 0.00 22.68
C ARG A 31 -22.23 0.13 21.17
N TYR A 32 -23.18 -0.61 20.58
CA TYR A 32 -23.45 -0.57 19.13
C TYR A 32 -24.37 0.60 18.72
N TYR A 33 -25.24 1.08 19.61
CA TYR A 33 -26.18 2.18 19.32
C TYR A 33 -25.66 3.59 19.65
N SER A 34 -24.51 3.72 20.32
CA SER A 34 -24.02 5.04 20.75
C SER A 34 -23.45 5.90 19.61
N THR A 35 -22.97 5.33 18.51
CA THR A 35 -22.22 6.08 17.48
C THR A 35 -23.08 6.92 16.54
N TYR A 36 -24.35 6.58 16.33
CA TYR A 36 -25.23 7.34 15.42
C TYR A 36 -25.78 8.65 16.03
N CYS A 37 -25.83 8.77 17.36
CA CYS A 37 -26.48 9.90 18.03
C CYS A 37 -25.52 11.07 18.36
N TRP A 38 -24.20 10.85 18.30
CA TRP A 38 -23.19 11.91 18.58
C TRP A 38 -22.95 12.85 17.40
N GLN A 39 -23.16 12.42 16.15
CA GLN A 39 -22.74 13.19 14.97
C GLN A 39 -23.63 14.40 14.62
N GLN A 40 -24.81 14.51 15.21
CA GLN A 40 -25.72 15.62 14.92
C GLN A 40 -25.54 16.83 15.87
N LEU A 41 -24.61 16.73 16.83
CA LEU A 41 -24.38 17.76 17.86
C LEU A 41 -23.26 18.75 17.52
N ASP A 42 -22.32 18.41 16.65
CA ASP A 42 -21.13 19.24 16.37
C ASP A 42 -21.43 20.55 15.60
N ILE A 43 -22.63 20.70 15.04
CA ILE A 43 -23.03 21.91 14.30
C ILE A 43 -23.30 23.10 15.25
N LEU A 44 -23.44 22.89 16.56
CA LEU A 44 -23.76 23.97 17.51
C LEU A 44 -22.57 24.44 18.37
N GLU A 45 -21.43 23.75 18.40
CA GLU A 45 -20.30 24.14 19.26
C GLU A 45 -19.47 25.31 18.70
N GLY A 46 -19.51 25.54 17.38
CA GLY A 46 -18.70 26.56 16.69
C GLY A 46 -19.05 28.03 16.97
N LEU A 47 -20.18 28.32 17.63
CA LEU A 47 -20.60 29.70 17.94
C LEU A 47 -20.40 30.09 19.41
N SER A 48 -19.92 29.17 20.27
CA SER A 48 -19.79 29.40 21.72
C SER A 48 -18.46 30.06 22.15
N GLY A 49 -17.48 30.14 21.23
CA GLY A 49 -16.10 30.57 21.56
C GLY A 49 -15.84 32.07 21.68
N SER A 50 -16.83 32.95 21.47
CA SER A 50 -16.60 34.41 21.34
C SER A 50 -17.04 35.27 22.54
N LEU A 51 -17.56 34.67 23.62
CA LEU A 51 -18.13 35.44 24.75
C LEU A 51 -17.57 35.06 26.12
N ALA A 52 -16.41 34.42 26.17
CA ALA A 52 -15.68 34.14 27.41
C ALA A 52 -14.68 35.27 27.73
N SER A 53 -15.15 36.50 27.81
CA SER A 53 -14.40 37.58 28.47
C SER A 53 -15.36 38.64 28.98
N LEU A 54 -15.87 38.44 30.21
CA LEU A 54 -16.15 39.47 31.21
C LEU A 54 -16.75 38.79 32.45
N TYR A 55 -15.93 38.71 33.49
CA TYR A 55 -16.27 38.93 34.91
C TYR A 55 -17.77 38.99 35.26
N ASN A 56 -18.26 38.15 36.16
CA ASN A 56 -18.19 38.41 37.61
C ASN A 56 -18.89 37.29 38.40
N ASP A 57 -18.40 37.09 39.63
CA ASP A 57 -18.99 36.25 40.65
C ASP A 57 -20.43 36.65 41.00
N ASN A 58 -21.26 35.62 41.22
CA ASN A 58 -22.47 35.54 42.06
C ASN A 58 -23.67 34.94 41.32
N ASP A 59 -24.02 33.72 41.74
CA ASP A 59 -25.36 33.16 41.85
C ASP A 59 -26.32 33.42 40.68
N TYR A 60 -26.08 32.71 39.58
CA TYR A 60 -27.17 32.26 38.72
C TYR A 60 -27.05 30.76 38.51
N VAL A 61 -28.06 30.05 39.02
CA VAL A 61 -28.46 28.70 38.63
C VAL A 61 -28.71 28.71 37.12
N LEU A 62 -27.64 28.66 36.33
CA LEU A 62 -27.73 28.33 34.92
C LEU A 62 -28.03 26.84 34.89
N LEU A 63 -29.31 26.54 34.69
CA LEU A 63 -29.79 25.28 34.16
C LEU A 63 -28.94 24.93 32.92
N ILE A 64 -27.82 24.25 33.14
CA ILE A 64 -27.24 23.37 32.13
C ILE A 64 -28.25 22.24 32.03
N ASN A 65 -29.27 22.47 31.21
CA ASN A 65 -30.32 21.53 30.89
C ASN A 65 -29.67 20.45 30.02
N ARG A 66 -28.85 19.59 30.65
CA ARG A 66 -28.28 18.38 30.06
C ARG A 66 -29.48 17.54 29.68
N LYS A 67 -29.86 17.57 28.40
CA LYS A 67 -30.92 16.72 27.84
C LYS A 67 -30.54 15.27 28.12
N LYS A 68 -31.05 14.70 29.21
CA LYS A 68 -30.93 13.28 29.50
C LYS A 68 -31.83 12.56 28.51
N LEU A 69 -31.23 11.87 27.55
CA LEU A 69 -31.95 10.94 26.68
C LEU A 69 -32.44 9.78 27.55
N SER A 70 -33.76 9.67 27.73
CA SER A 70 -34.39 8.51 28.35
C SER A 70 -35.02 7.66 27.26
N ALA A 71 -34.53 6.44 27.07
CA ALA A 71 -35.18 5.47 26.19
C ALA A 71 -36.32 4.78 26.96
N VAL A 72 -37.52 4.77 26.38
CA VAL A 72 -38.67 4.02 26.92
C VAL A 72 -38.98 2.92 25.91
N HIS A 73 -39.10 1.69 26.40
CA HIS A 73 -39.52 0.56 25.56
C HIS A 73 -40.98 0.75 25.10
N VAL A 74 -41.20 0.83 23.78
CA VAL A 74 -42.52 1.12 23.20
C VAL A 74 -43.23 -0.15 22.72
N LYS A 75 -42.57 -0.99 21.92
CA LYS A 75 -43.15 -2.17 21.28
C LYS A 75 -42.12 -3.31 21.20
N THR A 76 -42.59 -4.54 21.35
CA THR A 76 -41.80 -5.77 21.13
C THR A 76 -42.40 -6.57 19.99
N LEU A 77 -41.58 -6.95 19.00
CA LEU A 77 -41.96 -7.93 17.97
C LEU A 77 -41.18 -9.22 18.23
N LYS A 78 -41.88 -10.34 18.43
CA LYS A 78 -41.26 -11.66 18.57
C LYS A 78 -41.12 -12.30 17.20
N MET A 79 -39.90 -12.65 16.82
CA MET A 79 -39.58 -13.35 15.58
C MET A 79 -39.54 -14.86 15.81
N SER A 80 -39.68 -15.64 14.73
CA SER A 80 -39.58 -17.10 14.77
C SER A 80 -38.15 -17.59 14.95
N GLU A 81 -37.17 -16.78 14.56
CA GLU A 81 -35.75 -17.12 14.56
C GLU A 81 -34.88 -15.94 14.99
N ASP A 82 -33.59 -16.23 15.14
CA ASP A 82 -32.55 -15.27 15.49
C ASP A 82 -32.39 -14.20 14.40
N VAL A 83 -32.32 -12.96 14.85
CA VAL A 83 -32.11 -11.78 13.99
C VAL A 83 -30.62 -11.47 13.96
N LEU A 84 -30.03 -11.45 12.76
CA LEU A 84 -28.60 -11.21 12.59
C LEU A 84 -28.29 -9.73 12.39
N CYS A 85 -29.04 -9.06 11.50
CA CYS A 85 -28.85 -7.65 11.18
C CYS A 85 -30.19 -6.94 11.11
N LEU A 86 -30.20 -5.68 11.56
CA LEU A 86 -31.37 -4.81 11.57
C LEU A 86 -30.99 -3.45 11.01
N LYS A 87 -31.79 -2.96 10.07
CA LYS A 87 -31.62 -1.63 9.47
C LYS A 87 -32.92 -0.87 9.38
N TYR A 88 -32.82 0.42 9.68
CA TYR A 88 -33.92 1.35 9.61
C TYR A 88 -33.81 2.16 8.33
N SER A 89 -34.93 2.37 7.63
CA SER A 89 -34.93 3.19 6.43
C SER A 89 -34.70 4.66 6.81
N PRO A 90 -33.91 5.42 6.05
CA PRO A 90 -33.71 6.86 6.29
C PRO A 90 -34.99 7.72 6.24
N ASN A 91 -36.06 7.20 5.64
CA ASN A 91 -37.37 7.86 5.52
C ASN A 91 -38.39 7.41 6.59
N ASP A 92 -37.94 6.76 7.67
CA ASP A 92 -38.76 6.28 8.79
C ASP A 92 -39.95 5.37 8.42
N LYS A 93 -39.98 4.83 7.20
CA LYS A 93 -41.10 4.05 6.66
C LYS A 93 -40.94 2.56 6.92
N PHE A 94 -39.73 2.05 6.71
CA PHE A 94 -39.42 0.63 6.71
C PHE A 94 -38.37 0.26 7.74
N LEU A 95 -38.51 -0.95 8.28
CA LEU A 95 -37.55 -1.64 9.12
C LEU A 95 -37.20 -2.96 8.43
N ALA A 96 -35.94 -3.12 8.04
CA ALA A 96 -35.42 -4.34 7.43
C ALA A 96 -34.74 -5.21 8.48
N LEU A 97 -35.04 -6.51 8.45
CA LEU A 97 -34.48 -7.53 9.35
C LEU A 97 -33.93 -8.69 8.53
N SER A 98 -32.70 -9.13 8.81
CA SER A 98 -32.20 -10.42 8.35
C SER A 98 -32.36 -11.48 9.43
N LEU A 99 -32.84 -12.66 9.02
CA LEU A 99 -32.98 -13.82 9.89
C LEU A 99 -31.92 -14.88 9.60
N LEU A 100 -31.73 -15.79 10.54
CA LEU A 100 -30.88 -16.98 10.38
C LEU A 100 -31.38 -17.89 9.23
N ASP A 101 -32.69 -17.91 8.97
CA ASP A 101 -33.39 -18.58 7.88
C ASP A 101 -33.00 -18.13 6.46
N SER A 102 -31.94 -17.32 6.30
CA SER A 102 -31.49 -16.72 5.02
C SER A 102 -32.51 -15.80 4.34
N THR A 103 -33.56 -15.41 5.06
CA THR A 103 -34.59 -14.49 4.57
C THR A 103 -34.39 -13.09 5.13
N VAL A 104 -34.78 -12.10 4.34
CA VAL A 104 -34.86 -10.70 4.80
C VAL A 104 -36.33 -10.29 4.82
N LYS A 105 -36.79 -9.75 5.95
CA LYS A 105 -38.17 -9.30 6.14
C LYS A 105 -38.21 -7.80 6.33
N LEU A 106 -39.09 -7.14 5.60
CA LEU A 106 -39.38 -5.72 5.70
C LEU A 106 -40.68 -5.53 6.51
N PHE A 107 -40.63 -4.64 7.48
CA PHE A 107 -41.75 -4.24 8.32
C PHE A 107 -42.00 -2.74 8.19
N PHE A 108 -43.23 -2.30 8.41
CA PHE A 108 -43.50 -0.87 8.60
C PHE A 108 -42.99 -0.44 9.97
N ALA A 109 -42.19 0.63 10.03
CA ALA A 109 -41.58 1.10 11.27
C ALA A 109 -42.59 1.50 12.36
N ASP A 110 -43.69 2.17 11.97
CA ASP A 110 -44.70 2.64 12.91
C ASP A 110 -45.50 1.48 13.53
N SER A 111 -46.04 0.58 12.70
CA SER A 111 -46.94 -0.48 13.15
C SER A 111 -46.26 -1.82 13.45
N LEU A 112 -45.01 -2.01 13.04
CA LEU A 112 -44.33 -3.31 12.98
C LEU A 112 -45.14 -4.38 12.23
N LYS A 113 -46.01 -3.94 11.31
CA LYS A 113 -46.75 -4.84 10.43
C LYS A 113 -45.82 -5.36 9.34
N PHE A 114 -45.90 -6.65 9.08
CA PHE A 114 -45.19 -7.30 7.99
C PHE A 114 -45.55 -6.67 6.64
N TYR A 115 -44.53 -6.34 5.84
CA TYR A 115 -44.68 -5.78 4.51
C TYR A 115 -44.30 -6.81 3.44
N LEU A 116 -43.02 -7.17 3.37
CA LEU A 116 -42.45 -8.04 2.34
C LEU A 116 -41.43 -9.01 2.94
N SER A 117 -41.23 -10.14 2.27
CA SER A 117 -40.17 -11.11 2.56
C SER A 117 -39.37 -11.37 1.30
N LEU A 118 -38.06 -11.16 1.38
CA LEU A 118 -37.10 -11.36 0.30
C LEU A 118 -36.47 -12.76 0.45
N TYR A 119 -36.50 -13.53 -0.65
CA TYR A 119 -36.01 -14.90 -0.70
C TYR A 119 -34.93 -15.07 -1.76
N GLY A 120 -33.99 -15.97 -1.48
CA GLY A 120 -33.12 -16.53 -2.51
C GLY A 120 -31.63 -16.49 -2.19
N HIS A 121 -31.23 -15.90 -1.05
CA HIS A 121 -29.91 -16.19 -0.49
C HIS A 121 -29.82 -17.67 -0.10
N LYS A 122 -28.64 -18.26 -0.27
CA LYS A 122 -28.41 -19.66 0.11
C LYS A 122 -27.97 -19.81 1.56
N LEU A 123 -27.35 -18.76 2.10
CA LEU A 123 -26.82 -18.69 3.45
C LEU A 123 -27.33 -17.43 4.15
N PRO A 124 -27.22 -17.34 5.48
CA PRO A 124 -27.71 -16.19 6.24
C PRO A 124 -27.10 -14.87 5.77
N VAL A 125 -27.91 -13.81 5.80
CA VAL A 125 -27.50 -12.45 5.43
C VAL A 125 -26.87 -11.79 6.65
N LEU A 126 -25.57 -11.50 6.55
CA LEU A 126 -24.76 -10.93 7.63
C LEU A 126 -24.79 -9.40 7.61
N GLY A 127 -24.68 -8.82 6.41
CA GLY A 127 -24.67 -7.37 6.19
C GLY A 127 -25.87 -6.91 5.38
N MET A 128 -26.42 -5.76 5.72
CA MET A 128 -27.52 -5.15 4.98
C MET A 128 -27.47 -3.63 5.13
N ASP A 129 -27.93 -2.93 4.11
CA ASP A 129 -28.15 -1.48 4.17
C ASP A 129 -29.24 -1.03 3.19
N ILE A 130 -29.86 0.10 3.51
CA ILE A 130 -30.91 0.75 2.69
C ILE A 130 -30.32 2.04 2.13
N SER A 131 -30.60 2.35 0.87
CA SER A 131 -30.16 3.59 0.22
C SER A 131 -30.78 4.83 0.88
N SER A 132 -30.16 6.00 0.70
CA SER A 132 -30.63 7.25 1.30
C SER A 132 -32.03 7.69 0.81
N ASP A 133 -32.39 7.32 -0.41
CA ASP A 133 -33.71 7.56 -1.00
C ASP A 133 -34.74 6.46 -0.65
N SER A 134 -34.32 5.41 0.08
CA SER A 134 -35.11 4.24 0.44
C SER A 134 -35.66 3.41 -0.73
N SER A 135 -35.13 3.59 -1.94
CA SER A 135 -35.56 2.81 -3.12
C SER A 135 -34.85 1.46 -3.20
N LEU A 136 -33.57 1.39 -2.82
CA LEU A 136 -32.73 0.20 -2.94
C LEU A 136 -32.35 -0.37 -1.57
N LEU A 137 -32.26 -1.69 -1.53
CA LEU A 137 -31.75 -2.46 -0.41
C LEU A 137 -30.62 -3.35 -0.90
N VAL A 138 -29.45 -3.27 -0.27
CA VAL A 138 -28.34 -4.18 -0.56
C VAL A 138 -28.20 -5.18 0.57
N THR A 139 -28.06 -6.45 0.22
CA THR A 139 -27.84 -7.55 1.18
C THR A 139 -26.55 -8.30 0.82
N GLY A 140 -25.69 -8.45 1.83
CA GLY A 140 -24.45 -9.23 1.78
C GLY A 140 -24.60 -10.50 2.61
N SER A 141 -24.40 -11.66 1.98
CA SER A 141 -24.55 -12.95 2.64
C SER A 141 -23.23 -13.71 2.75
N ALA A 142 -23.22 -14.70 3.64
CA ALA A 142 -22.14 -15.68 3.73
C ALA A 142 -22.01 -16.53 2.44
N ASP A 143 -23.01 -16.50 1.54
CA ASP A 143 -22.99 -17.14 0.23
C ASP A 143 -22.04 -16.47 -0.79
N LYS A 144 -21.32 -15.42 -0.36
CA LYS A 144 -20.33 -14.65 -1.14
C LYS A 144 -20.96 -13.72 -2.19
N ASN A 145 -22.29 -13.69 -2.24
CA ASN A 145 -23.03 -12.87 -3.17
C ASN A 145 -23.58 -11.62 -2.49
N ILE A 146 -23.60 -10.54 -3.28
CA ILE A 146 -24.32 -9.32 -2.97
C ILE A 146 -25.60 -9.34 -3.80
N ARG A 147 -26.74 -9.05 -3.18
CA ARG A 147 -28.00 -8.85 -3.90
C ARG A 147 -28.52 -7.45 -3.68
N ILE A 148 -29.04 -6.89 -4.77
CA ILE A 148 -29.65 -5.57 -4.78
C ILE A 148 -31.14 -5.76 -5.04
N TRP A 149 -31.95 -5.22 -4.14
CA TRP A 149 -33.40 -5.35 -4.15
C TRP A 149 -34.06 -3.99 -4.29
N GLY A 150 -35.18 -3.94 -5.01
CA GLY A 150 -36.10 -2.82 -4.97
C GLY A 150 -36.95 -2.91 -3.70
N THR A 151 -36.96 -1.85 -2.90
CA THR A 151 -37.69 -1.81 -1.62
C THR A 151 -39.20 -1.73 -1.82
N ASP A 152 -39.65 -1.19 -2.95
CA ASP A 152 -41.07 -0.99 -3.24
C ASP A 152 -41.82 -2.31 -3.44
N PHE A 153 -41.29 -3.21 -4.27
CA PHE A 153 -41.94 -4.48 -4.62
C PHE A 153 -41.20 -5.71 -4.08
N GLY A 154 -39.96 -5.56 -3.59
CA GLY A 154 -39.13 -6.66 -3.13
C GLY A 154 -38.55 -7.50 -4.27
N ASP A 155 -38.44 -6.92 -5.47
CA ASP A 155 -37.83 -7.55 -6.64
C ASP A 155 -36.29 -7.52 -6.56
N CYS A 156 -35.65 -8.59 -7.02
CA CYS A 156 -34.20 -8.67 -7.10
C CYS A 156 -33.75 -8.04 -8.41
N HIS A 157 -33.11 -6.87 -8.37
CA HIS A 157 -32.53 -6.25 -9.56
C HIS A 157 -31.35 -7.07 -10.09
N LYS A 158 -30.40 -7.43 -9.21
CA LYS A 158 -29.21 -8.19 -9.58
C LYS A 158 -28.68 -9.01 -8.41
N SER A 159 -28.16 -10.20 -8.73
CA SER A 159 -27.28 -10.98 -7.85
C SER A 159 -25.87 -10.92 -8.41
N ILE A 160 -24.94 -10.37 -7.64
CA ILE A 160 -23.55 -10.12 -8.02
C ILE A 160 -22.65 -11.06 -7.20
N PHE A 161 -21.79 -11.82 -7.87
CA PHE A 161 -20.72 -12.57 -7.20
C PHE A 161 -19.57 -11.60 -6.97
N GLY A 162 -19.49 -11.05 -5.75
CA GLY A 162 -18.61 -9.92 -5.47
C GLY A 162 -17.29 -10.30 -4.84
N HIS A 163 -17.28 -11.29 -3.96
CA HIS A 163 -16.15 -11.62 -3.10
C HIS A 163 -15.79 -13.10 -3.19
N THR A 164 -14.54 -13.43 -2.83
CA THR A 164 -14.08 -14.83 -2.84
C THR A 164 -14.45 -15.58 -1.55
N ASP A 165 -14.81 -14.82 -0.50
CA ASP A 165 -15.25 -15.34 0.80
C ASP A 165 -16.47 -14.57 1.35
N SER A 166 -17.00 -15.02 2.49
CA SER A 166 -18.22 -14.48 3.10
C SER A 166 -18.18 -12.96 3.31
N ILE A 167 -19.26 -12.29 2.92
CA ILE A 167 -19.43 -10.84 3.05
C ILE A 167 -19.91 -10.53 4.47
N MET A 168 -19.17 -9.70 5.20
CA MET A 168 -19.43 -9.42 6.60
C MET A 168 -20.33 -8.21 6.79
N ASP A 169 -20.11 -7.14 6.04
CA ASP A 169 -20.95 -5.94 6.09
C ASP A 169 -21.01 -5.25 4.73
N VAL A 170 -22.08 -4.48 4.53
CA VAL A 170 -22.31 -3.62 3.36
C VAL A 170 -22.87 -2.29 3.84
N LYS A 171 -22.42 -1.19 3.25
CA LYS A 171 -22.92 0.17 3.55
C LYS A 171 -23.07 1.00 2.28
N PHE A 172 -24.16 1.76 2.20
CA PHE A 172 -24.32 2.80 1.19
C PHE A 172 -23.53 4.06 1.55
N VAL A 173 -23.10 4.78 0.52
CA VAL A 173 -22.59 6.14 0.64
C VAL A 173 -23.78 7.09 0.64
N PRO A 174 -24.00 7.88 1.72
CA PRO A 174 -25.14 8.78 1.82
C PRO A 174 -25.25 9.74 0.63
N GLY A 175 -26.46 9.92 0.10
CA GLY A 175 -26.73 10.83 -1.03
C GLY A 175 -26.36 10.28 -2.40
N THR A 176 -25.84 9.06 -2.48
CA THR A 176 -25.50 8.38 -3.74
C THR A 176 -25.99 6.93 -3.72
N HIS A 177 -25.99 6.26 -4.88
CA HIS A 177 -26.31 4.83 -5.00
C HIS A 177 -25.04 3.96 -5.02
N LEU A 178 -23.93 4.49 -4.53
CA LEU A 178 -22.68 3.75 -4.37
C LEU A 178 -22.72 2.95 -3.07
N CYS A 179 -22.28 1.70 -3.11
CA CYS A 179 -22.14 0.89 -1.91
C CYS A 179 -20.74 0.33 -1.75
N PHE A 180 -20.34 0.15 -0.50
CA PHE A 180 -19.12 -0.51 -0.11
C PHE A 180 -19.46 -1.86 0.52
N SER A 181 -18.78 -2.91 0.08
CA SER A 181 -18.88 -4.24 0.66
C SER A 181 -17.55 -4.69 1.22
N ILE A 182 -17.64 -5.44 2.32
CA ILE A 182 -16.49 -5.99 3.02
C ILE A 182 -16.62 -7.49 3.16
N SER A 183 -15.51 -8.21 2.99
CA SER A 183 -15.47 -9.66 3.13
C SER A 183 -14.29 -10.14 3.98
N LYS A 184 -14.40 -11.40 4.40
CA LYS A 184 -13.30 -12.19 4.97
C LYS A 184 -12.12 -12.38 4.03
N ASP A 185 -12.32 -12.16 2.73
CA ASP A 185 -11.23 -12.19 1.73
C ASP A 185 -10.21 -11.04 1.85
N ARG A 186 -10.38 -10.18 2.87
CA ARG A 186 -9.50 -9.06 3.25
C ARG A 186 -9.61 -7.87 2.30
N THR A 187 -10.64 -7.86 1.46
CA THR A 187 -10.87 -6.80 0.48
C THR A 187 -12.10 -5.98 0.86
N LEU A 188 -11.99 -4.68 0.60
CA LEU A 188 -13.10 -3.74 0.56
C LEU A 188 -13.38 -3.48 -0.92
N LYS A 189 -14.62 -3.62 -1.36
CA LYS A 189 -15.02 -3.36 -2.76
C LYS A 189 -16.06 -2.26 -2.83
N GLN A 190 -15.95 -1.40 -3.83
CA GLN A 190 -16.92 -0.36 -4.12
C GLN A 190 -17.74 -0.74 -5.35
N TRP A 191 -19.05 -0.61 -5.24
CA TRP A 191 -20.00 -0.97 -6.29
C TRP A 191 -20.89 0.20 -6.64
N ASP A 192 -21.24 0.26 -7.92
CA ASP A 192 -22.34 1.07 -8.41
C ASP A 192 -23.63 0.24 -8.41
N CYS A 193 -24.63 0.65 -7.62
CA CYS A 193 -25.90 -0.08 -7.55
C CYS A 193 -26.85 0.22 -8.72
N ASP A 194 -26.61 1.28 -9.51
CA ASP A 194 -27.44 1.61 -10.66
C ASP A 194 -26.98 0.82 -11.90
N ASN A 195 -25.66 0.78 -12.14
CA ASN A 195 -25.06 0.06 -13.26
C ASN A 195 -24.67 -1.39 -12.93
N PHE A 196 -24.67 -1.76 -11.64
CA PHE A 196 -24.28 -3.08 -11.15
C PHE A 196 -22.82 -3.46 -11.46
N GLU A 197 -21.94 -2.46 -11.53
CA GLU A 197 -20.52 -2.66 -11.82
C GLU A 197 -19.65 -2.54 -10.56
N LEU A 198 -18.56 -3.30 -10.55
CA LEU A 198 -17.46 -3.11 -9.61
C LEU A 198 -16.69 -1.86 -10.03
N ILE A 199 -16.61 -0.88 -9.14
CA ILE A 199 -15.83 0.34 -9.37
C ILE A 199 -14.38 0.10 -8.99
N GLN A 200 -14.14 -0.34 -7.75
CA GLN A 200 -12.79 -0.44 -7.20
C GLN A 200 -12.64 -1.60 -6.22
N THR A 201 -11.49 -2.27 -6.24
CA THR A 201 -11.06 -3.25 -5.24
C THR A 201 -9.96 -2.67 -4.36
N LEU A 202 -10.29 -2.32 -3.11
CA LEU A 202 -9.35 -1.80 -2.13
C LEU A 202 -8.74 -2.94 -1.30
N LYS A 203 -7.45 -3.20 -1.53
CA LYS A 203 -6.62 -4.15 -0.76
C LYS A 203 -5.73 -3.36 0.20
N GLY A 204 -5.71 -3.76 1.47
CA GLY A 204 -4.84 -3.13 2.46
C GLY A 204 -4.83 -3.84 3.81
N HIS A 205 -5.92 -4.49 4.16
CA HIS A 205 -5.99 -5.34 5.34
C HIS A 205 -5.26 -6.67 5.14
N GLN A 206 -4.62 -7.15 6.20
CA GLN A 206 -3.86 -8.42 6.15
C GLN A 206 -4.71 -9.63 6.50
N SER A 207 -5.87 -9.41 7.13
CA SER A 207 -6.78 -10.45 7.58
C SER A 207 -8.25 -10.03 7.44
N GLU A 208 -9.16 -10.92 7.85
CA GLU A 208 -10.62 -10.77 7.68
C GLU A 208 -11.09 -9.41 8.19
N ILE A 209 -11.99 -8.76 7.46
CA ILE A 209 -12.53 -7.46 7.86
C ILE A 209 -13.94 -7.67 8.40
N TRP A 210 -14.21 -7.15 9.59
CA TRP A 210 -15.44 -7.42 10.35
C TRP A 210 -16.46 -6.30 10.29
N SER A 211 -16.01 -5.05 10.18
CA SER A 211 -16.89 -3.89 10.30
C SER A 211 -16.56 -2.80 9.29
N LEU A 212 -17.62 -2.13 8.81
CA LEU A 212 -17.58 -1.00 7.89
C LEU A 212 -18.41 0.14 8.46
N VAL A 213 -17.88 1.35 8.43
CA VAL A 213 -18.65 2.58 8.68
C VAL A 213 -18.31 3.60 7.61
N VAL A 214 -19.32 4.27 7.07
CA VAL A 214 -19.15 5.38 6.13
C VAL A 214 -19.55 6.66 6.86
N SER A 215 -18.78 7.73 6.68
CA SER A 215 -19.13 9.05 7.21
C SER A 215 -20.41 9.57 6.58
N ASN A 216 -21.16 10.39 7.32
CA ASN A 216 -22.39 10.99 6.80
C ASN A 216 -22.18 11.88 5.56
N ASP A 217 -20.98 12.46 5.44
CA ASP A 217 -20.58 13.26 4.27
C ASP A 217 -20.18 12.39 3.06
N GLY A 218 -20.12 11.06 3.21
CA GLY A 218 -19.73 10.12 2.16
C GLY A 218 -18.25 10.10 1.78
N ASN A 219 -17.46 11.06 2.27
CA ASN A 219 -16.05 11.24 1.86
C ASN A 219 -15.07 10.27 2.50
N THR A 220 -15.44 9.65 3.62
CA THR A 220 -14.56 8.73 4.36
C THR A 220 -15.25 7.43 4.71
N ALA A 221 -14.54 6.32 4.53
CA ALA A 221 -14.94 5.01 5.01
C ALA A 221 -13.92 4.50 6.03
N VAL A 222 -14.40 3.83 7.08
CA VAL A 222 -13.56 3.27 8.14
C VAL A 222 -13.83 1.77 8.23
N THR A 223 -12.76 0.99 8.26
CA THR A 223 -12.86 -0.47 8.30
C THR A 223 -12.03 -1.05 9.43
N GLY A 224 -12.63 -2.00 10.17
CA GLY A 224 -11.98 -2.71 11.28
C GLY A 224 -11.74 -4.17 10.95
N SER A 225 -10.50 -4.63 11.09
CA SER A 225 -10.07 -5.99 10.72
C SER A 225 -9.63 -6.83 11.92
N HIS A 226 -9.57 -8.15 11.70
CA HIS A 226 -9.01 -9.14 12.62
C HIS A 226 -7.50 -8.94 12.87
N ASP A 227 -6.81 -8.14 12.06
CA ASP A 227 -5.37 -7.84 12.20
C ASP A 227 -5.12 -6.80 13.30
N LEU A 228 -6.15 -6.48 14.09
CA LEU A 228 -6.17 -5.47 15.13
C LEU A 228 -5.93 -4.06 14.59
N SER A 229 -6.11 -3.85 13.27
CA SER A 229 -5.99 -2.55 12.63
C SER A 229 -7.35 -1.95 12.27
N ILE A 230 -7.40 -0.63 12.39
CA ILE A 230 -8.48 0.20 11.86
C ILE A 230 -7.87 1.02 10.73
N ARG A 231 -8.51 1.01 9.56
CA ARG A 231 -8.08 1.77 8.39
C ARG A 231 -9.14 2.75 7.97
N THR A 232 -8.70 3.96 7.63
CA THR A 232 -9.53 5.03 7.09
C THR A 232 -9.23 5.20 5.61
N TRP A 233 -10.27 5.22 4.79
CA TRP A 233 -10.22 5.39 3.35
C TRP A 233 -10.82 6.75 3.02
N GLY A 234 -10.04 7.66 2.44
CA GLY A 234 -10.50 8.96 2.00
C GLY A 234 -10.75 8.95 0.49
N CYS A 235 -11.82 9.59 0.05
CA CYS A 235 -12.09 9.81 -1.37
C CYS A 235 -11.09 10.82 -1.95
N THR A 236 -10.39 10.45 -3.03
CA THR A 236 -9.52 11.36 -3.80
C THR A 236 -10.27 11.88 -5.03
N GLN A 237 -9.84 13.03 -5.56
CA GLN A 237 -10.44 13.63 -6.77
C GLN A 237 -9.89 13.04 -8.07
N GLU A 238 -9.10 11.97 -7.98
CA GLU A 238 -8.49 11.33 -9.15
C GLU A 238 -9.60 10.60 -9.94
N PRO A 239 -9.81 10.93 -11.22
CA PRO A 239 -10.82 10.25 -12.02
C PRO A 239 -10.34 8.83 -12.29
N LEU A 240 -11.06 7.84 -11.74
CA LEU A 240 -10.79 6.43 -12.01
C LEU A 240 -11.40 6.03 -13.36
N VAL A 241 -10.57 5.54 -14.27
CA VAL A 241 -11.03 4.96 -15.54
C VAL A 241 -11.26 3.47 -15.33
N LEU A 242 -12.53 3.06 -15.25
CA LEU A 242 -12.93 1.68 -14.92
C LEU A 242 -12.32 0.61 -15.86
N SER A 243 -11.98 0.96 -17.11
CA SER A 243 -11.33 0.03 -18.04
C SER A 243 -9.87 -0.23 -17.68
N GLU A 244 -9.14 0.78 -17.21
CA GLU A 244 -7.73 0.66 -16.81
C GLU A 244 -7.61 -0.19 -15.54
N GLU A 245 -8.52 -0.03 -14.57
CA GLU A 245 -8.53 -0.89 -13.37
C GLU A 245 -8.77 -2.37 -13.73
N LYS A 246 -9.70 -2.65 -14.64
CA LYS A 246 -9.96 -4.02 -15.14
C LYS A 246 -8.78 -4.60 -15.94
N GLU A 247 -7.98 -3.76 -16.59
CA GLU A 247 -6.76 -4.18 -17.28
C GLU A 247 -5.65 -4.48 -16.26
N ASN A 248 -5.41 -3.57 -15.31
CA ASN A 248 -4.46 -3.76 -14.23
C ASN A 248 -4.74 -5.02 -13.39
N GLU A 249 -6.02 -5.30 -13.07
CA GLU A 249 -6.37 -6.53 -12.35
C GLU A 249 -6.03 -7.79 -13.16
N ARG A 250 -6.26 -7.79 -14.48
CA ARG A 250 -5.91 -8.90 -15.38
C ARG A 250 -4.39 -9.07 -15.50
N GLU A 251 -3.65 -7.97 -15.59
CA GLU A 251 -2.18 -8.00 -15.62
C GLU A 251 -1.61 -8.55 -14.31
N MET A 252 -2.13 -8.13 -13.15
CA MET A 252 -1.71 -8.67 -11.85
C MET A 252 -2.00 -10.17 -11.72
N GLU A 253 -3.15 -10.64 -12.21
CA GLU A 253 -3.46 -12.08 -12.23
C GLU A 253 -2.50 -12.85 -13.12
N PHE A 254 -2.18 -12.30 -14.29
CA PHE A 254 -1.20 -12.88 -15.22
C PHE A 254 0.20 -12.92 -14.60
N GLU A 255 0.67 -11.83 -14.00
CA GLU A 255 1.96 -11.78 -13.30
C GLU A 255 2.01 -12.79 -12.14
N LYS A 256 0.96 -12.86 -11.33
CA LYS A 256 0.87 -13.83 -10.24
C LYS A 256 0.97 -15.27 -10.78
N SER A 257 0.29 -15.57 -11.88
CA SER A 257 0.37 -16.90 -12.52
C SER A 257 1.77 -17.24 -13.03
N LEU A 258 2.50 -16.25 -13.56
CA LEU A 258 3.89 -16.41 -14.00
C LEU A 258 4.81 -16.72 -12.81
N THR A 259 4.63 -16.02 -11.70
CA THR A 259 5.45 -16.23 -10.49
C THR A 259 5.16 -17.56 -9.80
N GLU A 260 3.91 -18.04 -9.81
CA GLU A 260 3.53 -19.32 -9.19
C GLU A 260 3.95 -20.55 -10.03
N GLY A 261 4.07 -20.40 -11.36
CA GLY A 261 4.50 -21.47 -12.26
C GLY A 261 6.02 -21.68 -12.36
N ALA A 262 6.84 -20.75 -11.87
CA ALA A 262 8.29 -20.78 -11.99
C ALA A 262 8.96 -21.45 -10.77
N THR A 263 8.79 -22.76 -10.62
CA THR A 263 9.65 -23.57 -9.75
C THR A 263 11.10 -23.49 -10.21
N GLU A 264 11.93 -22.84 -9.38
CA GLU A 264 13.39 -22.93 -9.20
C GLU A 264 14.26 -23.28 -10.44
N PRO A 265 15.03 -22.33 -11.00
CA PRO A 265 16.21 -22.70 -11.77
C PRO A 265 17.29 -23.20 -10.81
N VAL A 266 17.45 -24.52 -10.72
CA VAL A 266 18.64 -25.13 -10.10
C VAL A 266 19.85 -24.72 -10.95
N VAL A 267 20.62 -23.77 -10.45
CA VAL A 267 21.95 -23.45 -11.00
C VAL A 267 22.83 -24.69 -10.80
N PRO A 268 23.27 -25.38 -11.87
CA PRO A 268 24.04 -26.61 -11.72
C PRO A 268 25.46 -26.25 -11.24
N GLY A 269 25.74 -26.37 -9.93
CA GLY A 269 27.12 -26.27 -9.45
C GLY A 269 27.38 -26.09 -7.96
N GLU A 270 26.48 -25.52 -7.16
CA GLU A 270 26.83 -25.12 -5.78
C GLU A 270 26.06 -25.92 -4.71
N LYS A 271 26.77 -26.81 -4.03
CA LYS A 271 26.27 -27.50 -2.84
C LYS A 271 26.53 -26.65 -1.60
N GLY A 272 25.45 -26.06 -1.09
CA GLY A 272 25.17 -25.83 0.33
C GLY A 272 26.21 -25.08 1.15
N LYS A 273 25.99 -23.78 1.33
CA LYS A 273 26.06 -23.06 2.61
C LYS A 273 25.37 -21.69 2.46
N GLY A 274 24.64 -21.31 3.50
CA GLY A 274 23.63 -20.25 3.50
C GLY A 274 24.10 -18.90 2.99
N GLU A 275 23.17 -18.25 2.29
CA GLU A 275 23.07 -16.86 1.78
C GLU A 275 22.53 -16.87 0.33
N VAL A 276 22.84 -17.89 -0.47
CA VAL A 276 22.42 -17.99 -1.88
C VAL A 276 20.98 -18.50 -2.08
N GLU A 277 20.37 -19.16 -1.08
CA GLU A 277 18.95 -19.59 -1.16
C GLU A 277 17.96 -18.41 -1.24
N LEU A 278 18.37 -17.21 -0.83
CA LEU A 278 17.54 -16.00 -0.97
C LEU A 278 17.55 -15.44 -2.40
N ALA A 279 18.56 -15.78 -3.21
CA ALA A 279 18.73 -15.26 -4.56
C ALA A 279 18.03 -16.11 -5.66
N SER A 280 17.51 -17.30 -5.32
CA SER A 280 16.76 -18.13 -6.28
C SER A 280 15.30 -17.71 -6.43
N ARG A 281 14.79 -16.86 -5.53
CA ARG A 281 13.42 -16.34 -5.62
C ARG A 281 13.39 -15.21 -6.64
N ARG A 282 12.94 -15.52 -7.85
CA ARG A 282 12.61 -14.52 -8.88
C ARG A 282 11.52 -13.60 -8.32
N THR A 283 11.91 -12.44 -7.82
CA THR A 283 10.95 -11.40 -7.41
C THR A 283 10.63 -10.51 -8.60
N ALA A 284 9.44 -9.92 -8.64
CA ALA A 284 9.06 -8.95 -9.67
C ALA A 284 10.12 -7.83 -9.82
N GLY A 285 10.71 -7.40 -8.69
CA GLY A 285 11.81 -6.44 -8.66
C GLY A 285 13.08 -6.93 -9.37
N THR A 286 13.47 -8.19 -9.19
CA THR A 286 14.64 -8.77 -9.90
C THR A 286 14.42 -8.87 -11.41
N ILE A 287 13.22 -9.21 -11.85
CA ILE A 287 12.85 -9.32 -13.27
C ILE A 287 12.85 -7.94 -13.91
N GLY A 288 12.12 -6.97 -13.34
CA GLY A 288 12.06 -5.62 -13.89
C GLY A 288 13.41 -4.91 -13.89
N SER A 289 14.28 -5.19 -12.90
CA SER A 289 15.65 -4.66 -12.90
C SER A 289 16.53 -5.31 -13.97
N ALA A 290 16.36 -6.60 -14.25
CA ALA A 290 17.07 -7.29 -15.33
C ALA A 290 16.63 -6.77 -16.71
N GLU A 291 15.32 -6.57 -16.91
CA GLU A 291 14.76 -6.00 -18.15
C GLU A 291 15.31 -4.60 -18.44
N ARG A 292 15.27 -3.70 -17.45
CA ARG A 292 15.88 -2.36 -17.58
C ARG A 292 17.37 -2.41 -17.92
N LEU A 293 18.09 -3.39 -17.37
CA LEU A 293 19.51 -3.56 -17.66
C LEU A 293 19.75 -4.10 -19.08
N MET A 294 18.90 -5.01 -19.56
CA MET A 294 18.93 -5.48 -20.95
C MET A 294 18.64 -4.35 -21.93
N GLU A 295 17.61 -3.53 -21.68
CA GLU A 295 17.30 -2.34 -22.49
C GLU A 295 18.47 -1.35 -22.50
N GLY A 296 19.11 -1.13 -21.35
CA GLY A 296 20.30 -0.29 -21.25
C GLY A 296 21.50 -0.81 -22.04
N LEU A 297 21.74 -2.13 -22.00
CA LEU A 297 22.83 -2.77 -22.75
C LEU A 297 22.56 -2.79 -24.25
N GLU A 298 21.32 -2.98 -24.68
CA GLU A 298 20.92 -2.90 -26.08
C GLU A 298 21.15 -1.49 -26.63
N LEU A 299 20.73 -0.46 -25.89
CA LEU A 299 21.00 0.94 -26.22
C LEU A 299 22.51 1.20 -26.34
N TRP A 300 23.31 0.66 -25.41
CA TRP A 300 24.77 0.80 -25.44
C TRP A 300 25.37 0.14 -26.69
N ARG A 301 24.91 -1.08 -27.03
CA ARG A 301 25.36 -1.83 -28.21
C ARG A 301 25.08 -1.06 -29.50
N GLU A 302 23.87 -0.51 -29.64
CA GLU A 302 23.49 0.30 -30.80
C GLU A 302 24.38 1.54 -30.94
N GLU A 303 24.60 2.28 -29.86
CA GLU A 303 25.46 3.46 -29.88
C GLU A 303 26.93 3.11 -30.14
N GLU A 304 27.43 2.00 -29.61
CA GLU A 304 28.79 1.52 -29.89
C GLU A 304 28.96 1.16 -31.37
N LEU A 305 27.96 0.53 -31.99
CA LEU A 305 27.95 0.21 -33.42
C LEU A 305 27.93 1.47 -34.29
N LYS A 306 27.04 2.42 -34.01
CA LYS A 306 27.00 3.72 -34.73
C LYS A 306 28.32 4.45 -34.65
N MET A 307 28.96 4.44 -33.47
CA MET A 307 30.25 5.09 -33.27
C MET A 307 31.40 4.37 -33.99
N LYS A 308 31.35 3.04 -34.11
CA LYS A 308 32.31 2.26 -34.90
C LYS A 308 32.19 2.57 -36.39
N GLU A 309 30.97 2.53 -36.94
CA GLU A 309 30.69 2.87 -38.34
C GLU A 309 31.15 4.31 -38.66
N TYR A 310 30.82 5.27 -37.80
CA TYR A 310 31.29 6.66 -37.94
C TYR A 310 32.82 6.77 -37.97
N ASN A 311 33.52 6.05 -37.08
CA ASN A 311 34.97 6.06 -37.04
C ASN A 311 35.58 5.42 -38.31
N GLU A 312 34.99 4.35 -38.82
CA GLU A 312 35.42 3.72 -40.07
C GLU A 312 35.23 4.67 -41.26
N GLU A 313 34.09 5.34 -41.36
CA GLU A 313 33.82 6.34 -42.41
C GLU A 313 34.78 7.53 -42.33
N CYS A 314 35.08 8.02 -41.11
CA CYS A 314 36.08 9.08 -40.92
C CYS A 314 37.49 8.62 -41.31
N ASN A 315 37.85 7.37 -41.04
CA ASN A 315 39.15 6.81 -41.41
C ASN A 315 39.29 6.64 -42.92
N ILE A 316 38.21 6.25 -43.61
CA ILE A 316 38.20 6.09 -45.08
C ILE A 316 38.26 7.44 -45.79
N THR A 317 37.50 8.42 -45.31
CA THR A 317 37.41 9.76 -45.94
C THR A 317 38.57 10.67 -45.58
N GLY A 318 39.31 10.38 -44.50
CA GLY A 318 40.41 11.21 -44.00
C GLY A 318 39.95 12.58 -43.47
N THR A 319 38.64 12.80 -43.37
CA THR A 319 38.01 14.04 -42.91
C THR A 319 36.98 13.72 -41.83
N LYS A 320 36.93 14.49 -40.74
CA LYS A 320 35.91 14.31 -39.69
C LYS A 320 34.52 14.64 -40.24
N LEU A 321 33.68 13.62 -40.42
CA LEU A 321 32.26 13.76 -40.76
C LEU A 321 31.47 14.29 -39.56
N ALA A 322 30.23 14.72 -39.76
CA ALA A 322 29.36 15.10 -38.65
C ALA A 322 29.04 13.87 -37.77
N PRO A 323 29.15 13.97 -36.43
CA PRO A 323 28.89 12.84 -35.55
C PRO A 323 27.43 12.36 -35.67
N PRO A 324 27.16 11.06 -35.50
CA PRO A 324 25.81 10.52 -35.56
C PRO A 324 24.93 11.18 -34.49
N PRO A 325 23.63 11.39 -34.77
CA PRO A 325 22.72 11.94 -33.78
C PRO A 325 22.56 10.93 -32.62
N PRO A 326 22.71 11.36 -31.36
CA PRO A 326 22.56 10.48 -30.22
C PRO A 326 21.11 10.01 -30.10
N ASN A 327 20.92 8.81 -29.54
CA ASN A 327 19.61 8.30 -29.21
C ASN A 327 18.78 9.31 -28.37
N PRO A 328 17.47 9.43 -28.61
CA PRO A 328 16.62 10.44 -27.99
C PRO A 328 16.58 10.33 -26.46
N ILE A 329 16.69 9.11 -25.92
CA ILE A 329 16.75 8.84 -24.47
C ILE A 329 17.98 9.52 -23.84
N LEU A 330 19.16 9.37 -24.45
CA LEU A 330 20.41 9.97 -23.96
C LEU A 330 20.38 11.50 -24.05
N LYS A 331 19.69 12.04 -25.07
CA LYS A 331 19.51 13.48 -25.24
C LYS A 331 18.65 14.10 -24.13
N VAL A 332 17.57 13.42 -23.74
CA VAL A 332 16.69 13.86 -22.65
C VAL A 332 17.42 13.84 -21.31
N LEU A 333 18.30 12.86 -21.10
CA LEU A 333 19.11 12.72 -19.88
C LEU A 333 20.33 13.67 -19.82
N GLY A 334 20.47 14.59 -20.77
CA GLY A 334 21.52 15.61 -20.76
C GLY A 334 22.82 15.21 -21.46
N ASN A 335 22.76 14.42 -22.52
CA ASN A 335 23.92 13.92 -23.29
C ASN A 335 24.91 13.10 -22.43
N GLN A 336 24.39 12.25 -21.55
CA GLN A 336 25.22 11.27 -20.85
C GLN A 336 25.84 10.29 -21.85
N MET A 337 27.08 9.88 -21.57
CA MET A 337 27.74 8.84 -22.38
C MET A 337 26.98 7.51 -22.20
N PRO A 338 26.86 6.67 -23.25
CA PRO A 338 26.13 5.40 -23.16
C PRO A 338 26.64 4.49 -22.03
N ASP A 339 27.94 4.50 -21.75
CA ASP A 339 28.53 3.71 -20.67
C ASP A 339 28.13 4.21 -19.27
N GLU A 340 27.98 5.52 -19.09
CA GLU A 340 27.55 6.10 -17.82
C GLU A 340 26.06 5.86 -17.56
N TYR A 341 25.25 5.82 -18.62
CA TYR A 341 23.84 5.48 -18.54
C TYR A 341 23.62 4.06 -17.99
N VAL A 342 24.33 3.06 -18.55
CA VAL A 342 24.27 1.68 -18.05
C VAL A 342 24.75 1.59 -16.60
N LEU A 343 25.77 2.35 -16.22
CA LEU A 343 26.23 2.42 -14.83
C LEU A 343 25.15 2.99 -13.91
N ASN A 344 24.46 4.05 -14.33
CA ASN A 344 23.37 4.65 -13.55
C ASN A 344 22.20 3.69 -13.36
N ILE A 345 21.85 2.88 -14.37
CA ILE A 345 20.87 1.80 -14.21
C ILE A 345 21.35 0.82 -13.15
N LEU A 346 22.62 0.39 -13.22
CA LEU A 346 23.19 -0.57 -12.29
C LEU A 346 23.23 -0.05 -10.84
N LYS A 347 23.45 1.26 -10.64
CA LYS A 347 23.36 1.93 -9.32
C LYS A 347 21.95 1.98 -8.75
N GLN A 348 20.93 2.04 -9.59
CA GLN A 348 19.54 2.08 -9.15
C GLN A 348 19.04 0.71 -8.66
N ILE A 349 19.73 -0.37 -9.04
CA ILE A 349 19.39 -1.73 -8.58
C ILE A 349 19.73 -1.86 -7.11
N ARG A 350 18.77 -2.35 -6.32
CA ARG A 350 18.99 -2.63 -4.90
C ARG A 350 20.06 -3.73 -4.75
N SER A 351 20.97 -3.57 -3.79
CA SER A 351 22.06 -4.52 -3.57
C SER A 351 21.59 -5.97 -3.28
N SER A 352 20.39 -6.15 -2.73
CA SER A 352 19.76 -7.48 -2.55
C SER A 352 19.34 -8.13 -3.85
N ASP A 353 18.98 -7.33 -4.85
CA ASP A 353 18.35 -7.79 -6.09
C ASP A 353 19.38 -7.89 -7.22
N LEU A 354 20.55 -7.26 -7.06
CA LEU A 354 21.62 -7.20 -8.06
C LEU A 354 22.06 -8.57 -8.56
N GLU A 355 22.38 -9.51 -7.67
CA GLU A 355 22.83 -10.85 -8.06
C GLU A 355 21.71 -11.66 -8.72
N GLY A 356 20.47 -11.52 -8.23
CA GLY A 356 19.29 -12.16 -8.82
C GLY A 356 18.99 -11.63 -10.23
N SER A 357 19.10 -10.31 -10.45
CA SER A 357 18.93 -9.70 -11.77
C SER A 357 20.03 -10.10 -12.75
N LEU A 358 21.29 -10.19 -12.31
CA LEU A 358 22.40 -10.62 -13.16
C LEU A 358 22.27 -12.08 -13.61
N LEU A 359 21.67 -12.95 -12.78
CA LEU A 359 21.44 -14.36 -13.12
C LEU A 359 20.39 -14.54 -14.24
N LEU A 360 19.48 -13.59 -14.42
CA LEU A 360 18.44 -13.65 -15.45
C LEU A 360 18.96 -13.26 -16.84
N LEU A 361 20.15 -12.68 -16.93
CA LEU A 361 20.71 -12.19 -18.20
C LEU A 361 21.13 -13.35 -19.12
N PRO A 362 20.78 -13.29 -20.42
CA PRO A 362 21.32 -14.22 -21.39
C PRO A 362 22.81 -13.96 -21.63
N PHE A 363 23.55 -15.00 -22.02
CA PHE A 363 25.01 -14.94 -22.14
C PHE A 363 25.53 -13.83 -23.09
N ASN A 364 24.76 -13.46 -24.11
CA ASN A 364 25.14 -12.38 -25.02
C ASN A 364 25.20 -11.02 -24.29
N GLU A 365 24.23 -10.74 -23.42
CA GLU A 365 24.21 -9.52 -22.61
C GLU A 365 25.32 -9.53 -21.54
N VAL A 366 25.67 -10.72 -21.03
CA VAL A 366 26.82 -10.87 -20.13
C VAL A 366 28.13 -10.48 -20.81
N ILE A 367 28.31 -10.85 -22.08
CA ILE A 367 29.52 -10.47 -22.85
C ILE A 367 29.60 -8.94 -22.98
N ASP A 368 28.49 -8.29 -23.31
CA ASP A 368 28.47 -6.84 -23.50
C ASP A 368 28.65 -6.11 -22.16
N LEU A 369 28.04 -6.59 -21.09
CA LEU A 369 28.26 -6.08 -19.73
C LEU A 369 29.74 -6.20 -19.29
N LEU A 370 30.43 -7.30 -19.64
CA LEU A 370 31.86 -7.46 -19.38
C LEU A 370 32.71 -6.46 -20.18
N LYS A 371 32.37 -6.15 -21.43
CA LYS A 371 33.06 -5.12 -22.23
C LYS A 371 32.84 -3.73 -21.64
N VAL A 372 31.60 -3.40 -21.28
CA VAL A 372 31.25 -2.13 -20.63
C VAL A 372 32.02 -1.99 -19.32
N SER A 373 32.16 -3.07 -18.55
CA SER A 373 32.91 -3.10 -17.29
C SER A 373 34.40 -2.77 -17.47
N VAL A 374 35.00 -3.08 -18.63
CA VAL A 374 36.39 -2.65 -18.94
C VAL A 374 36.46 -1.13 -19.01
N ILE A 375 35.50 -0.50 -19.69
CA ILE A 375 35.44 0.95 -19.85
C ILE A 375 35.25 1.63 -18.50
N TRP A 376 34.36 1.11 -17.64
CA TRP A 376 34.16 1.61 -16.28
C TRP A 376 35.42 1.49 -15.42
N SER A 377 36.11 0.36 -15.53
CA SER A 377 37.36 0.10 -14.80
C SER A 377 38.49 1.05 -15.24
N GLN A 378 38.58 1.37 -16.53
CA GLN A 378 39.52 2.36 -17.06
C GLN A 378 39.23 3.79 -16.56
N LYS A 379 37.95 4.16 -16.46
CA LYS A 379 37.52 5.46 -15.91
C LYS A 379 37.54 5.51 -14.37
N GLN A 380 37.86 4.40 -13.69
CA GLN A 380 37.83 4.25 -12.23
C GLN A 380 36.49 4.67 -11.59
N LEU A 381 35.38 4.41 -12.29
CA LEU A 381 34.04 4.66 -11.75
C LEU A 381 33.60 3.49 -10.88
N GLU A 382 33.21 3.77 -9.63
CA GLU A 382 32.60 2.81 -8.69
C GLU A 382 33.20 1.40 -8.71
N VAL A 383 34.50 1.35 -8.40
CA VAL A 383 35.33 0.12 -8.46
C VAL A 383 34.72 -1.05 -7.68
N GLU A 384 34.09 -0.79 -6.53
CA GLU A 384 33.49 -1.84 -5.70
C GLU A 384 32.29 -2.51 -6.36
N LEU A 385 31.39 -1.70 -6.94
CA LEU A 385 30.19 -2.18 -7.62
C LEU A 385 30.56 -2.97 -8.87
N VAL A 386 31.44 -2.41 -9.70
CA VAL A 386 31.98 -3.07 -10.90
C VAL A 386 32.75 -4.33 -10.55
N GLY A 387 33.54 -4.31 -9.47
CA GLY A 387 34.26 -5.48 -8.98
C GLY A 387 33.31 -6.61 -8.56
N ARG A 388 32.26 -6.28 -7.79
CA ARG A 388 31.24 -7.24 -7.36
C ARG A 388 30.48 -7.85 -8.54
N THR A 389 30.05 -7.03 -9.50
CA THR A 389 29.31 -7.51 -10.67
C THR A 389 30.18 -8.41 -11.55
N VAL A 390 31.42 -8.01 -11.85
CA VAL A 390 32.35 -8.81 -12.66
C VAL A 390 32.69 -10.13 -11.97
N LEU A 391 32.97 -10.12 -10.65
CA LEU A 391 33.25 -11.34 -9.91
C LEU A 391 32.05 -12.30 -9.91
N PHE A 392 30.84 -11.78 -9.76
CA PHE A 392 29.63 -12.59 -9.82
C PHE A 392 29.42 -13.20 -11.21
N LEU A 393 29.51 -12.41 -12.27
CA LEU A 393 29.35 -12.89 -13.66
C LEU A 393 30.41 -13.95 -14.02
N LEU A 394 31.66 -13.74 -13.61
CA LEU A 394 32.75 -14.70 -13.83
C LEU A 394 32.52 -16.02 -13.07
N ARG A 395 31.93 -15.97 -11.86
CA ARG A 395 31.60 -17.17 -11.08
C ARG A 395 30.45 -17.95 -11.73
N VAL A 396 29.36 -17.26 -12.10
CA VAL A 396 28.16 -17.90 -12.67
C VAL A 396 28.45 -18.49 -14.05
N HIS A 397 29.11 -17.74 -14.93
CA HIS A 397 29.33 -18.14 -16.32
C HIS A 397 30.71 -18.77 -16.57
N HIS A 398 31.40 -19.26 -15.54
CA HIS A 398 32.77 -19.75 -15.64
C HIS A 398 32.99 -20.73 -16.80
N ASN A 399 32.12 -21.75 -16.93
CA ASN A 399 32.21 -22.79 -17.96
C ASN A 399 32.04 -22.24 -19.39
N GLN A 400 31.12 -21.28 -19.57
CA GLN A 400 30.86 -20.66 -20.88
C GLN A 400 32.01 -19.73 -21.27
N ILE A 401 32.51 -18.97 -20.29
CA ILE A 401 33.62 -18.04 -20.48
C ILE A 401 34.93 -18.79 -20.76
N SER A 402 35.23 -19.88 -20.04
CA SER A 402 36.45 -20.67 -20.24
C SER A 402 36.52 -21.33 -21.63
N THR A 403 35.36 -21.61 -22.23
CA THR A 403 35.27 -22.22 -23.56
C THR A 403 35.55 -21.19 -24.67
N SER A 404 35.21 -19.92 -24.45
CA SER A 404 35.35 -18.85 -25.45
C SER A 404 36.73 -18.19 -25.40
N LYS A 405 37.56 -18.48 -26.41
CA LYS A 405 38.89 -17.86 -26.54
C LYS A 405 38.85 -16.35 -26.80
N LEU A 406 37.74 -15.84 -27.35
CA LEU A 406 37.58 -14.41 -27.70
C LEU A 406 37.45 -13.51 -26.47
N LEU A 407 37.06 -14.05 -25.32
CA LEU A 407 36.88 -13.28 -24.08
C LEU A 407 38.17 -13.16 -23.26
N LEU A 408 39.22 -13.94 -23.58
CA LEU A 408 40.49 -13.92 -22.85
C LEU A 408 41.13 -12.53 -22.78
N PRO A 409 41.23 -11.74 -23.87
CA PRO A 409 41.82 -10.39 -23.80
C PRO A 409 40.99 -9.41 -22.95
N VAL A 410 39.66 -9.55 -22.97
CA VAL A 410 38.74 -8.71 -22.19
C VAL A 410 38.94 -8.99 -20.70
N ILE A 411 39.02 -10.27 -20.33
CA ILE A 411 39.23 -10.68 -18.93
C ILE A 411 40.62 -10.29 -18.43
N ASP A 412 41.66 -10.41 -19.26
CA ASP A 412 43.00 -9.97 -18.86
C ASP A 412 43.06 -8.45 -18.66
N SER A 413 42.38 -7.69 -19.52
CA SER A 413 42.22 -6.24 -19.35
C SER A 413 41.45 -5.89 -18.07
N LEU A 414 40.33 -6.57 -17.79
CA LEU A 414 39.56 -6.40 -16.56
C LEU A 414 40.42 -6.70 -15.33
N ARG A 415 41.17 -7.82 -15.36
CA ARG A 415 42.06 -8.21 -14.27
C ARG A 415 43.05 -7.08 -13.99
N VAL A 416 43.79 -6.61 -14.98
CA VAL A 416 44.82 -5.58 -14.80
C VAL A 416 44.21 -4.28 -14.26
N HIS A 417 43.12 -3.79 -14.84
CA HIS A 417 42.51 -2.52 -14.43
C HIS A 417 41.79 -2.61 -13.06
N ILE A 418 41.09 -3.70 -12.77
CA ILE A 418 40.42 -3.91 -11.47
C ILE A 418 41.47 -4.10 -10.37
N THR A 419 42.52 -4.89 -10.59
CA THR A 419 43.57 -5.03 -9.56
C THR A 419 44.28 -3.72 -9.31
N ALA A 420 44.60 -2.95 -10.36
CA ALA A 420 45.24 -1.65 -10.21
C ALA A 420 44.35 -0.66 -9.45
N SER A 421 43.05 -0.62 -9.74
CA SER A 421 42.11 0.28 -9.05
C SER A 421 41.81 -0.15 -7.60
N ILE A 422 41.80 -1.45 -7.31
CA ILE A 422 41.71 -1.95 -5.93
C ILE A 422 42.98 -1.62 -5.16
N ASP A 423 44.17 -1.75 -5.77
CA ASP A 423 45.44 -1.41 -5.12
C ASP A 423 45.51 0.09 -4.80
N THR A 424 45.08 0.97 -5.70
CA THR A 424 45.03 2.42 -5.41
C THR A 424 44.06 2.75 -4.28
N LEU A 425 42.86 2.14 -4.27
CA LEU A 425 41.91 2.33 -3.17
C LEU A 425 42.47 1.80 -1.86
N ARG A 426 43.08 0.61 -1.87
CA ARG A 426 43.71 0.01 -0.70
C ARG A 426 44.81 0.91 -0.13
N ASP A 427 45.62 1.53 -0.98
CA ASP A 427 46.69 2.45 -0.54
C ASP A 427 46.11 3.72 0.09
N VAL A 428 45.05 4.30 -0.50
CA VAL A 428 44.35 5.48 0.06
C VAL A 428 43.72 5.14 1.41
N TYR A 429 43.00 4.02 1.52
CA TYR A 429 42.41 3.57 2.78
C TYR A 429 43.48 3.24 3.81
N GLY A 430 44.56 2.57 3.40
CA GLY A 430 45.69 2.24 4.26
C GLY A 430 46.37 3.49 4.84
N TYR A 431 46.58 4.51 4.00
CA TYR A 431 47.14 5.79 4.41
C TYR A 431 46.20 6.52 5.39
N ASN A 432 44.92 6.64 5.04
CA ASN A 432 43.91 7.33 5.86
C ASN A 432 43.72 6.63 7.23
N LEU A 433 43.71 5.31 7.25
CA LEU A 433 43.58 4.54 8.48
C LEU A 433 44.83 4.65 9.35
N TYR A 434 46.03 4.68 8.75
CA TYR A 434 47.27 4.91 9.48
C TYR A 434 47.32 6.33 10.07
N SER A 435 46.96 7.36 9.30
CA SER A 435 46.94 8.74 9.75
C SER A 435 45.93 8.94 10.89
N MET A 436 44.72 8.39 10.79
CA MET A 436 43.72 8.43 11.84
C MET A 436 44.18 7.73 13.13
N ARG A 437 44.82 6.55 13.01
CA ARG A 437 45.39 5.85 14.17
C ARG A 437 46.49 6.66 14.84
N GLN A 438 47.32 7.36 14.06
CA GLN A 438 48.38 8.20 14.59
C GLN A 438 47.79 9.43 15.29
N LEU A 439 46.83 10.12 14.68
CA LEU A 439 46.12 11.24 15.31
C LEU A 439 45.44 10.82 16.62
N HIS A 440 44.74 9.68 16.63
CA HIS A 440 44.14 9.15 17.85
C HIS A 440 45.19 8.87 18.94
N ARG A 441 46.37 8.37 18.56
CA ARG A 441 47.47 8.10 19.50
C ARG A 441 48.05 9.41 20.05
N ASP A 442 48.21 10.43 19.21
CA ASP A 442 48.71 11.75 19.63
C ASP A 442 47.70 12.47 20.53
N ILE A 443 46.40 12.36 20.26
CA ILE A 443 45.32 12.85 21.14
C ILE A 443 45.36 12.13 22.49
N ALA A 444 45.53 10.80 22.51
CA ALA A 444 45.61 10.02 23.74
C ALA A 444 46.88 10.36 24.58
N VAL A 445 48.00 10.68 23.92
CA VAL A 445 49.21 11.16 24.60
C VAL A 445 49.00 12.57 25.16
N THR A 446 48.35 13.46 24.40
CA THR A 446 48.08 14.83 24.84
C THR A 446 47.10 14.86 26.02
N SER A 447 46.05 14.02 26.00
CA SER A 447 45.10 13.90 27.11
C SER A 447 45.71 13.27 28.37
N SER A 448 46.72 12.41 28.24
CA SER A 448 47.45 11.85 29.39
C SER A 448 48.57 12.74 29.93
N THR A 449 49.07 13.69 29.13
CA THR A 449 50.16 14.61 29.54
C THR A 449 49.68 16.00 29.97
N GLY A 450 48.41 16.36 29.75
CA GLY A 450 47.87 17.69 30.04
C GLY A 450 46.79 17.72 31.12
N ASN A 451 47.18 17.65 32.39
CA ASN A 451 46.35 18.10 33.52
C ASN A 451 46.89 19.39 34.16
N THR A 452 47.57 20.24 33.39
CA THR A 452 47.91 21.60 33.79
C THR A 452 47.88 22.54 32.59
N PHE A 453 46.89 23.44 32.58
CA PHE A 453 46.70 24.63 31.74
C PHE A 453 45.83 24.52 30.46
N THR A 454 44.51 24.66 30.73
CA THR A 454 43.51 25.53 30.07
C THR A 454 43.25 25.42 28.55
N ASP A 455 42.03 24.97 28.24
CA ASP A 455 41.09 25.52 27.26
C ASP A 455 41.65 25.99 25.91
N VAL A 456 41.71 25.05 24.98
CA VAL A 456 41.30 25.34 23.59
C VAL A 456 40.22 24.33 23.24
N SER A 457 38.98 24.71 23.53
CA SER A 457 37.79 24.12 22.93
C SER A 457 37.86 24.33 21.42
N ILE A 458 38.38 23.35 20.70
CA ILE A 458 38.05 23.17 19.29
C ILE A 458 36.77 22.32 19.31
N ASP A 459 35.64 23.01 19.18
CA ASP A 459 34.33 22.39 18.96
C ASP A 459 34.41 21.53 17.70
N ILE A 460 34.64 20.23 17.87
CA ILE A 460 34.37 19.25 16.83
C ILE A 460 32.85 19.11 16.82
N SER A 461 32.22 19.82 15.90
CA SER A 461 30.79 19.76 15.66
C SER A 461 30.26 18.31 15.60
N PRO A 462 29.00 18.04 15.99
CA PRO A 462 28.42 16.70 16.10
C PRO A 462 28.33 15.92 14.79
N ASN A 463 28.73 16.51 13.66
CA ASN A 463 28.65 15.88 12.35
C ASN A 463 29.68 14.75 12.15
N LEU A 464 30.72 14.64 13.00
CA LEU A 464 31.71 13.56 12.89
C LEU A 464 31.26 12.23 13.52
N GLU A 465 30.26 12.21 14.42
CA GLU A 465 29.72 10.94 14.96
C GLU A 465 28.86 10.18 13.94
N MET A 466 28.32 10.87 12.91
CA MET A 466 27.54 10.19 11.86
C MET A 466 28.39 9.31 10.94
N LEU A 467 29.71 9.52 10.85
CA LEU A 467 30.59 8.69 10.02
C LEU A 467 30.98 7.37 10.70
N CYS A 468 30.83 7.25 12.02
CA CYS A 468 31.14 6.01 12.75
C CYS A 468 29.97 5.02 12.80
N HIS A 469 28.76 5.41 12.37
CA HIS A 469 27.57 4.57 12.47
C HIS A 469 27.02 4.03 11.12
N VAL A 470 27.78 4.14 10.02
CA VAL A 470 27.36 3.62 8.69
C VAL A 470 28.21 2.44 8.21
N TRP A 471 28.94 1.75 9.09
CA TRP A 471 29.63 0.51 8.73
C TRP A 471 29.32 -0.63 9.69
#